data_AF-A0A067LWH1-F1
#
_entry.id   AF-A0A067LWH1-F1
#
_cell.length_a   1.000
_cell.length_b   1.000
_cell.length_c   1.000
_cell.angle_alpha   90.00
_cell.angle_beta   90.00
_cell.angle_gamma   90.00
#
_symmetry.space_group_name_H-M   'P 1'
#
loop_
_entity.id
_entity.type
_entity.pdbx_description
1 polymer ?
#
loop_
_entity_poly.entity_id
_entity_poly.type
_entity_poly.pdbx_seq_one_letter_code
_entity_poly.pdbx_strand_id
1 'polypeptide(L)' 'PPTTTIIRSRVTVCKRLKLKCDRRNPCGACVKRDAVARCLYSPAAAEKIDVQSLHNRVLQLEGHIIQLTSGKLK' A
#
# COMPACT_ATOMS: atom_id res chain seq x y z
N PRO A 1 -18.19 -12.84 -8.98
CA PRO A 1 -17.88 -12.37 -7.61
C PRO A 1 -16.36 -12.19 -7.41
N PRO A 2 -15.82 -10.97 -7.32
CA PRO A 2 -14.40 -10.77 -7.10
C PRO A 2 -14.06 -11.04 -5.63
N THR A 3 -12.96 -11.76 -5.45
CA THR A 3 -12.48 -12.32 -4.19
C THR A 3 -12.02 -11.24 -3.20
N THR A 4 -12.39 -11.48 -1.95
CA THR A 4 -12.06 -10.79 -0.70
C THR A 4 -10.59 -10.34 -0.58
N THR A 5 -10.32 -9.04 -0.69
CA THR A 5 -9.03 -8.49 -0.23
C THR A 5 -9.23 -7.71 1.08
N ILE A 6 -9.35 -8.43 2.20
CA ILE A 6 -9.23 -7.80 3.51
C ILE A 6 -7.74 -7.56 3.76
N ILE A 7 -7.23 -6.42 3.28
CA ILE A 7 -5.86 -5.95 3.55
C ILE A 7 -5.79 -5.54 5.03
N ARG A 8 -5.65 -6.53 5.92
CA ARG A 8 -5.29 -6.27 7.32
C ARG A 8 -3.81 -5.93 7.34
N SER A 9 -3.50 -4.64 7.40
CA SER A 9 -2.17 -4.08 7.69
C SER A 9 -1.50 -4.87 8.82
N ARG A 10 -0.68 -5.85 8.47
CA ARG A 10 -0.28 -6.88 9.43
C ARG A 10 0.93 -6.36 10.19
N VAL A 11 0.67 -5.68 11.30
CA VAL A 11 1.71 -5.35 12.29
C VAL A 11 2.12 -6.68 12.93
N THR A 12 3.24 -7.24 12.51
CA THR A 12 3.65 -8.62 12.85
C THR A 12 3.77 -8.82 14.36
N VAL A 13 4.40 -7.88 15.07
CA VAL A 13 4.57 -7.95 16.54
C VAL A 13 3.28 -7.66 17.30
N CYS A 14 2.58 -6.58 16.99
CA CYS A 14 1.33 -6.25 17.70
C CYS A 14 0.26 -7.32 17.48
N LYS A 15 0.20 -7.94 16.29
CA LYS A 15 -0.69 -9.07 16.03
C LYS A 15 -0.30 -10.30 16.86
N ARG A 16 0.99 -10.67 16.88
CA ARG A 16 1.50 -11.82 17.65
C ARG A 16 1.25 -11.65 19.15
N LEU A 17 1.45 -10.44 19.66
CA LEU A 17 1.30 -10.11 21.07
C LEU A 17 -0.14 -9.68 21.46
N LYS A 18 -1.09 -9.73 20.51
CA LYS A 18 -2.49 -9.30 20.69
C LYS A 18 -2.64 -7.88 21.26
N LEU A 19 -1.78 -6.96 20.81
CA LEU A 19 -1.76 -5.57 21.26
C LEU A 19 -2.61 -4.67 20.37
N LYS A 20 -3.21 -3.63 20.96
CA LYS A 20 -3.80 -2.51 20.21
C LYS A 20 -2.69 -1.71 19.53
N CYS A 21 -2.65 -1.74 18.20
CA CYS A 21 -1.71 -0.93 17.41
C CYS A 21 -2.36 0.41 17.02
N ASP A 22 -1.71 1.53 17.36
CA ASP A 22 -2.11 2.89 16.99
C ASP A 22 -1.70 3.27 15.56
N ARG A 23 -1.14 2.32 14.80
CA ARG A 23 -0.75 2.44 13.39
C ARG A 23 0.30 3.52 13.07
N ARG A 24 0.94 4.11 14.09
CA ARG A 24 2.12 4.99 13.90
C ARG A 24 3.35 4.14 13.56
N ASN A 25 4.39 4.78 13.00
CA ASN A 25 5.64 4.10 12.68
C ASN A 25 6.84 4.80 13.33
N PRO A 26 7.43 4.24 14.40
CA PRO A 26 6.98 3.03 15.13
C PRO A 26 5.69 3.28 15.91
N CYS A 27 4.93 2.20 16.17
CA CYS A 27 3.65 2.30 16.88
C CYS A 27 3.91 2.48 18.39
N GLY A 28 3.06 3.24 19.10
CA GLY A 28 3.28 3.55 20.52
C GLY A 28 3.34 2.31 21.42
N ALA A 29 2.63 1.23 21.06
CA ALA A 29 2.68 -0.04 21.77
C ALA A 29 4.03 -0.76 21.62
N CYS A 30 4.71 -0.60 20.48
CA CYS A 30 6.04 -1.14 20.24
C CYS A 30 7.12 -0.30 20.92
N VAL A 31 6.97 1.02 21.00
CA VAL A 31 7.87 1.91 21.73
C VAL A 31 7.89 1.56 23.23
N LYS A 32 6.71 1.45 23.85
CA LYS A 32 6.58 1.13 25.29
C LYS A 32 7.14 -0.23 25.71
N ARG A 33 7.37 -1.13 24.75
CA ARG A 33 7.80 -2.53 25.00
C ARG A 33 9.17 -2.84 24.41
N ASP A 34 9.91 -1.81 24.01
CA ASP A 34 11.22 -1.94 23.37
C ASP A 34 11.23 -2.93 22.18
N ALA A 35 10.17 -2.87 21.38
CA ALA A 35 9.97 -3.72 20.21
C ALA A 35 10.01 -2.92 18.90
N VAL A 36 10.64 -1.73 18.92
CA VAL A 36 10.71 -0.79 17.80
C VAL A 36 11.34 -1.44 16.56
N ALA A 37 12.46 -2.14 16.74
CA ALA A 37 13.16 -2.83 15.64
C ALA A 37 12.31 -3.90 14.92
N ARG A 38 11.24 -4.39 15.57
CA ARG A 38 10.32 -5.40 15.03
C ARG A 38 8.94 -4.83 14.67
N CYS A 39 8.76 -3.52 14.79
CA CYS A 39 7.54 -2.81 14.42
C CYS A 39 7.49 -2.61 12.90
N LEU A 40 7.29 -3.69 12.16
CA LEU A 40 7.29 -3.68 10.70
C LEU A 40 5.86 -3.76 10.17
N TYR A 41 5.57 -2.89 9.20
CA TYR A 41 4.36 -2.97 8.39
C TYR A 41 4.70 -3.75 7.12
N SER A 42 3.80 -4.63 6.69
CA SER A 42 3.96 -5.31 5.39
C SER A 42 4.05 -4.26 4.27
N PRO A 43 4.86 -4.47 3.22
CA PRO A 43 4.92 -3.57 2.05
C PRO A 43 3.55 -3.28 1.44
N ALA A 44 2.67 -4.29 1.39
CA ALA A 44 1.26 -4.17 1.00
C ALA A 44 0.41 -3.19 1.84
N ALA A 45 0.92 -2.74 2.99
CA ALA A 45 0.31 -1.72 3.84
C ALA A 45 1.04 -0.37 3.76
N ALA A 46 2.31 -0.36 3.34
CA ALA A 46 3.09 0.85 3.11
C ALA A 46 2.79 1.47 1.74
N GLU A 47 2.56 0.62 0.74
CA GLU A 47 2.19 1.03 -0.61
C GLU A 47 0.67 1.01 -0.75
N LYS A 48 -0.01 2.00 -0.17
CA LYS A 48 -1.34 2.36 -0.66
C LYS A 48 -1.19 3.15 -1.95
N ILE A 49 -0.83 2.45 -3.02
CA ILE A 49 -1.04 2.98 -4.36
C ILE A 49 -2.55 2.91 -4.59
N ASP A 50 -3.18 4.07 -4.71
CA ASP A 50 -4.59 4.17 -5.04
C ASP A 50 -4.82 3.51 -6.41
N VAL A 51 -5.58 2.42 -6.43
CA VAL A 51 -5.79 1.60 -7.63
C VAL A 51 -6.46 2.43 -8.73
N GLN A 52 -7.33 3.37 -8.35
CA GLN A 52 -7.98 4.27 -9.30
C GLN A 52 -6.96 5.22 -9.96
N SER A 53 -6.04 5.80 -9.18
CA SER A 53 -4.93 6.60 -9.69
C SER A 53 -4.04 5.80 -10.63
N LEU A 54 -3.73 4.55 -10.30
CA LEU A 54 -2.95 3.67 -11.18
C LEU A 54 -3.69 3.37 -12.49
N HIS A 55 -4.97 3.01 -12.42
CA HIS A 55 -5.81 2.78 -13.60
C HIS A 55 -5.86 4.01 -14.51
N ASN A 56 -6.06 5.20 -13.93
CA ASN A 56 -6.09 6.44 -14.69
C ASN A 56 -4.75 6.72 -15.38
N ARG A 57 -3.63 6.47 -14.70
CA ARG A 57 -2.29 6.63 -15.28
C ARG A 57 -2.05 5.66 -16.44
N VAL A 58 -2.47 4.41 -16.31
CA VAL A 58 -2.37 3.41 -17.39
C VAL A 58 -3.19 3.86 -18.61
N LEU A 59 -4.43 4.29 -18.40
CA LEU A 59 -5.31 4.75 -19.47
C LEU A 59 -4.75 5.98 -20.23
N GLN A 60 -4.10 6.92 -19.51
CA GLN A 60 -3.42 8.05 -20.15
C GLN A 60 -2.20 7.61 -20.98
N LEU A 61 -1.40 6.67 -20.45
CA LEU A 61 -0.24 6.13 -21.18
C LEU A 61 -0.67 5.38 -22.43
N GLU A 62 -1.70 4.56 -22.35
CA GLU A 62 -2.29 3.87 -23.52
C GLU A 62 -2.76 4.88 -24.57
N GLY A 63 -3.44 5.94 -24.15
CA GLY A 63 -3.85 7.04 -25.02
C GLY A 63 -2.66 7.70 -25.73
N HIS A 64 -1.58 8.01 -25.00
CA HIS A 64 -0.36 8.57 -25.59
C HIS A 64 0.31 7.61 -26.57
N ILE A 65 0.40 6.31 -26.25
CA ILE A 65 0.95 5.30 -27.15
C ILE A 65 0.16 5.25 -28.45
N ILE A 66 -1.17 5.31 -28.40
CA ILE A 66 -2.03 5.36 -29.59
C ILE A 66 -1.75 6.62 -30.42
N GLN A 67 -1.59 7.80 -29.80
CA GLN A 67 -1.27 9.04 -30.53
C GLN A 67 0.12 8.99 -31.19
N LEU A 68 1.12 8.47 -30.49
CA LEU A 68 2.49 8.31 -31.00
C LEU A 68 2.56 7.33 -32.17
N THR A 69 1.89 6.18 -32.03
CA THR A 69 1.88 5.12 -33.06
C THR A 69 1.02 5.45 -34.27
N SER A 70 -0.01 6.30 -34.12
CA SER A 70 -0.85 6.76 -35.23
C SER A 70 -0.29 7.99 -35.97
N GLY A 71 0.90 8.48 -35.61
CA GLY A 71 1.54 9.61 -36.28
C GLY A 71 0.83 10.95 -36.07
N LYS A 72 0.02 11.10 -35.01
CA LYS A 72 -0.78 12.30 -34.71
C LYS A 72 -0.06 13.39 -33.92
N LEU A 73 1.27 13.34 -33.83
CA LEU A 73 2.07 14.45 -33.30
C LEU A 73 2.12 15.57 -34.35
N LYS A 74 1.34 16.64 -34.12
CA LYS A 74 1.62 17.97 -34.65
C LYS A 74 2.24 18.81 -33.55
#